data_AF-A0A956H1L9-F1
#
_entry.id   AF-A0A956H1L9-F1
#
_cell.length_a   1.000
_cell.length_b   1.000
_cell.length_c   1.000
_cell.angle_alpha   90.00
_cell.angle_beta   90.00
_cell.angle_gamma   90.00
#
_symmetry.space_group_name_H-M   'P 1'
#
loop_
_entity.id
_entity.type
_entity.pdbx_description
1 polymer ?
#
loop_
_entity_poly.entity_id
_entity_poly.type
_entity_poly.pdbx_seq_one_letter_code
_entity_poly.pdbx_strand_id
1 'polypeptide(L)'
;MPDQVKLACTDASDRSLRPERALLTPTWVASLALLVANDHWLKGSGLLPDFLTGKLSDFAGLLMAPVLLATLLRVRTRRGLLACHLAVAAVFAGIQISVGFADQWSALMGLLGHPWTITSDLSDLIALPFLLLSWKLLLPEMDDSKPMLVPLQRTAVAGLSVFGLWSTVATSDIDSGIDPNDIWYQDVYGAVYINNANEFDISLFVRPLRDDLSVECYEVAADPGRLLTEDAFAEAQVWSLPPRTNVALDITGNRACAAALVAGEGIEPQIIFFDSNDYEPFWHPGQVFDTDELDRAGMAIVFAEGGSEWIGGEEIRYTPTDATPEQPEVCEASPLEARLDWSKVGNGGTARIESINLGPDGCYEIDLQLVEYLSEQVMDVGVAFPWYLCVPEIAMPFAVGDYVGADEVVGNVEMQLKLQLLDPATLEVAYDGQGRELLTVHYLRGGHDPVVMDDELARSMVAVPRPTCPWMTEDSCATVERTMDVGVSGGQGFLPMGEATTFADNTSDMNRTAILAYARERAVLDAACSEGANLPDYDIDLAIIVEPMP
;
A
#
# COMPACT_ATOMS: atom_id res chain seq x y z
N MET A 1 43.42 63.65 24.62
CA MET A 1 43.09 62.93 25.87
C MET A 1 41.71 63.38 26.32
N PRO A 2 40.85 62.44 26.72
CA PRO A 2 39.42 62.49 26.43
C PRO A 2 38.57 62.76 27.68
N ASP A 3 37.36 63.29 27.49
CA ASP A 3 36.24 63.04 28.40
C ASP A 3 35.06 62.52 27.59
N GLN A 4 34.74 61.25 27.83
CA GLN A 4 33.68 60.50 27.17
C GLN A 4 32.31 60.89 27.72
N VAL A 5 31.45 61.37 26.83
CA VAL A 5 30.01 61.34 27.05
C VAL A 5 29.55 59.90 26.84
N LYS A 6 29.38 59.15 27.95
CA LYS A 6 28.63 57.89 27.95
C LYS A 6 27.15 58.20 27.68
N LEU A 7 26.73 58.09 26.42
CA LEU A 7 25.33 57.81 26.12
C LEU A 7 25.02 56.41 26.68
N ALA A 8 24.21 56.38 27.73
CA ALA A 8 23.59 55.15 28.20
C ALA A 8 22.53 54.69 27.18
N CYS A 9 22.96 53.93 26.17
CA CYS A 9 22.07 52.95 25.54
C CYS A 9 21.83 51.86 26.59
N THR A 10 20.78 52.04 27.39
CA THR A 10 20.26 50.96 28.22
C THR A 10 19.65 49.94 27.28
N ASP A 11 20.24 48.73 27.30
CA ASP A 11 19.74 47.54 26.65
C ASP A 11 18.22 47.39 26.92
N ALA A 12 17.41 47.45 25.87
CA ALA A 12 15.98 47.16 25.94
C ALA A 12 15.69 45.65 26.09
N SER A 13 16.69 44.86 26.52
CA SER A 13 16.73 43.41 26.34
C SER A 13 16.44 42.56 27.58
N ASP A 14 16.00 43.13 28.71
CA ASP A 14 15.59 42.27 29.84
C ASP A 14 14.45 42.83 30.72
N ARG A 15 13.36 43.28 30.09
CA ARG A 15 12.09 43.38 30.82
C ARG A 15 11.51 41.98 30.99
N SER A 16 11.64 41.45 32.20
CA SER A 16 10.97 40.23 32.64
C SER A 16 9.46 40.36 32.45
N LEU A 17 8.84 39.33 31.87
CA LEU A 17 7.40 39.23 31.68
C LEU A 17 6.76 38.44 32.82
N ARG A 18 5.51 38.79 33.12
CA ARG A 18 4.64 38.06 34.04
C ARG A 18 3.35 37.65 33.32
N PRO A 19 3.38 36.55 32.53
CA PRO A 19 2.21 36.04 31.82
C PRO A 19 0.97 35.87 32.71
N GLU A 20 1.19 35.52 33.97
CA GLU A 20 0.14 35.37 34.98
C GLU A 20 -0.77 36.60 35.13
N ARG A 21 -0.28 37.81 34.82
CA ARG A 21 -1.07 39.05 34.89
C ARG A 21 -2.13 39.12 33.80
N ALA A 22 -1.85 38.58 32.62
CA ALA A 22 -2.75 38.66 31.48
C ALA A 22 -4.04 37.84 31.69
N LEU A 23 -3.99 36.81 32.55
CA LEU A 23 -5.18 36.01 32.92
C LEU A 23 -6.25 36.86 33.61
N LEU A 24 -5.87 37.94 34.28
CA LEU A 24 -6.81 38.84 34.97
C LEU A 24 -7.39 39.92 34.07
N THR A 25 -7.03 39.94 32.79
CA THR A 25 -7.48 40.97 31.85
C THR A 25 -8.91 40.67 31.40
N PRO A 26 -9.74 41.70 31.17
CA PRO A 26 -11.08 41.50 30.63
C PRO A 26 -11.07 40.72 29.32
N THR A 27 -10.06 40.94 28.47
CA THR A 27 -9.91 40.23 27.20
C THR A 27 -9.73 38.72 27.41
N TRP A 28 -8.81 38.31 28.29
CA TRP A 28 -8.58 36.88 28.53
C TRP A 28 -9.78 36.20 29.21
N VAL A 29 -10.37 36.86 30.21
CA VAL A 29 -11.56 36.35 30.90
C VAL A 29 -12.76 36.27 29.96
N ALA A 30 -12.96 37.25 29.08
CA ALA A 30 -14.03 37.23 28.08
C ALA A 30 -13.82 36.11 27.05
N SER A 31 -12.59 35.87 26.60
CA SER A 31 -12.28 34.74 25.71
C SER A 31 -12.53 33.40 26.39
N LEU A 32 -12.15 33.24 27.66
CA LEU A 32 -12.45 32.03 28.42
C LEU A 32 -13.96 31.84 28.63
N ALA A 33 -14.67 32.91 29.00
CA ALA A 33 -16.12 32.86 29.17
C ALA A 33 -16.83 32.53 27.85
N LEU A 34 -16.36 33.07 26.73
CA LEU A 34 -16.86 32.75 25.39
C LEU A 34 -16.62 31.28 25.05
N LEU A 35 -15.40 30.78 25.29
CA LEU A 35 -15.06 29.37 25.05
C LEU A 35 -15.98 28.44 25.84
N VAL A 36 -16.09 28.65 27.15
CA VAL A 36 -16.95 27.84 28.05
C VAL A 36 -18.42 27.94 27.64
N ALA A 37 -18.93 29.15 27.39
CA ALA A 37 -20.32 29.33 27.02
C ALA A 37 -20.64 28.69 25.66
N ASN A 38 -19.69 28.77 24.73
CA ASN A 38 -19.86 28.18 23.41
C ASN A 38 -19.84 26.65 23.47
N ASP A 39 -18.85 26.08 24.16
CA ASP A 39 -18.66 24.63 24.22
C ASP A 39 -19.72 23.91 25.07
N HIS A 40 -20.31 24.56 26.08
CA HIS A 40 -21.28 23.92 26.96
C HIS A 40 -22.74 24.31 26.72
N TRP A 41 -23.02 25.46 26.08
CA TRP A 41 -24.39 25.95 25.92
C TRP A 41 -24.79 26.28 24.49
N LEU A 42 -23.86 26.62 23.60
CA LEU A 42 -24.21 27.03 22.23
C LEU A 42 -24.06 25.88 21.23
N LYS A 43 -22.98 25.09 21.33
CA LYS A 43 -22.81 23.87 20.53
C LYS A 43 -23.98 22.91 20.77
N GLY A 44 -24.60 22.42 19.70
CA GLY A 44 -25.74 21.49 19.77
C GLY A 44 -27.08 22.10 20.25
N SER A 45 -27.13 23.40 20.57
CA SER A 45 -28.38 24.05 21.04
C SER A 45 -29.35 24.45 19.92
N GLY A 46 -28.91 24.37 18.66
CA GLY A 46 -29.66 24.87 17.49
C GLY A 46 -29.75 26.41 17.38
N LEU A 47 -29.19 27.17 18.32
CA LEU A 47 -29.24 28.65 18.32
C LEU A 47 -28.29 29.28 17.29
N LEU A 48 -27.17 28.62 16.97
CA LEU A 48 -26.19 29.04 15.99
C LEU A 48 -25.79 27.84 15.13
N PRO A 49 -25.44 28.04 13.84
CA PRO A 49 -24.92 26.97 12.99
C PRO A 49 -23.64 26.35 13.56
N ASP A 50 -23.48 25.03 13.45
CA ASP A 50 -22.35 24.32 14.04
C ASP A 50 -21.00 24.81 13.51
N PHE A 51 -20.90 25.11 12.21
CA PHE A 51 -19.68 25.68 11.62
C PHE A 51 -19.26 27.01 12.27
N LEU A 52 -20.22 27.80 12.75
CA LEU A 52 -19.94 29.08 13.39
C LEU A 52 -19.47 28.88 14.83
N THR A 53 -20.09 27.94 15.55
CA THR A 53 -19.71 27.61 16.92
C THR A 53 -18.33 26.95 16.99
N GLY A 54 -17.95 26.09 16.03
CA GLY A 54 -16.59 25.53 15.94
C GLY A 54 -15.52 26.62 15.87
N LYS A 55 -15.68 27.57 14.94
CA LYS A 55 -14.72 28.66 14.72
C LYS A 55 -14.63 29.65 15.89
N LEU A 56 -15.73 29.87 16.62
CA LEU A 56 -15.72 30.73 17.81
C LEU A 56 -14.83 30.15 18.91
N SER A 57 -14.84 28.83 19.10
CA SER A 57 -13.94 28.17 20.06
C SER A 57 -12.48 28.29 19.61
N ASP A 58 -12.17 28.13 18.32
CA ASP A 58 -10.80 28.31 17.82
C ASP A 58 -10.28 29.73 18.01
N PHE A 59 -11.11 30.73 17.72
CA PHE A 59 -10.75 32.14 17.92
C PHE A 59 -10.50 32.45 19.40
N ALA A 60 -11.35 31.94 20.30
CA ALA A 60 -11.19 32.11 21.74
C ALA A 60 -9.94 31.37 22.25
N GLY A 61 -9.77 30.11 21.83
CA GLY A 61 -8.67 29.22 22.18
C GLY A 61 -7.31 29.78 21.76
N LEU A 62 -7.15 30.20 20.50
CA LEU A 62 -5.90 30.78 20.01
C LEU A 62 -5.59 32.15 20.65
N LEU A 63 -6.60 32.87 21.14
CA LEU A 63 -6.37 34.09 21.92
C LEU A 63 -5.79 33.76 23.30
N MET A 64 -6.33 32.76 24.00
CA MET A 64 -5.97 32.48 25.40
C MET A 64 -4.80 31.50 25.59
N ALA A 65 -4.66 30.50 24.72
CA ALA A 65 -3.79 29.33 24.91
C ALA A 65 -2.30 29.68 25.02
N PRO A 66 -1.70 30.56 24.20
CA PRO A 66 -0.27 30.88 24.32
C PRO A 66 0.09 31.50 25.67
N VAL A 67 -0.83 32.29 26.23
CA VAL A 67 -0.65 32.99 27.52
C VAL A 67 -0.83 32.04 28.69
N LEU A 68 -1.81 31.14 28.60
CA LEU A 68 -2.01 30.07 29.57
C LEU A 68 -0.77 29.16 29.61
N LEU A 69 -0.28 28.72 28.44
CA LEU A 69 0.94 27.91 28.33
C LEU A 69 2.16 28.63 28.92
N ALA A 70 2.36 29.91 28.59
CA ALA A 70 3.44 30.72 29.15
C ALA A 70 3.34 30.87 30.68
N THR A 71 2.13 30.92 31.23
CA THR A 71 1.88 30.99 32.68
C THR A 71 2.23 29.67 33.37
N LEU A 72 1.78 28.54 32.80
CA LEU A 72 2.06 27.20 33.32
C LEU A 72 3.56 26.88 33.29
N LEU A 73 4.25 27.24 32.20
CA LEU A 73 5.70 27.09 32.05
C LEU A 73 6.51 28.18 32.76
N ARG A 74 5.85 29.15 33.41
CA ARG A 74 6.47 30.27 34.14
C ARG A 74 7.46 31.07 33.30
N VAL A 75 7.15 31.28 32.02
CA VAL A 75 7.99 32.00 31.06
C VAL A 75 8.16 33.46 31.47
N ARG A 76 9.40 33.94 31.41
CA ARG A 76 9.76 35.33 31.80
C ARG A 76 10.31 36.18 30.68
N THR A 77 10.57 35.61 29.50
CA THR A 77 11.22 36.34 28.40
C THR A 77 10.28 36.48 27.22
N ARG A 78 10.44 37.56 26.45
CA ARG A 78 9.69 37.75 25.19
C ARG A 78 9.95 36.61 24.19
N ARG A 79 11.17 36.09 24.14
CA ARG A 79 11.53 34.94 23.29
C ARG A 79 10.81 33.67 23.72
N GLY A 80 10.73 33.40 25.04
CA GLY A 80 9.95 32.27 25.54
C GLY A 80 8.46 32.42 25.26
N LEU A 81 7.92 33.63 25.36
CA LEU A 81 6.50 33.88 25.04
C LEU A 81 6.23 33.68 23.55
N LEU A 82 7.15 34.12 22.69
CA LEU A 82 7.09 33.86 21.25
C LEU A 82 7.14 32.34 20.98
N ALA A 83 8.01 31.60 21.66
CA ALA A 83 8.06 30.15 21.55
C ALA A 83 6.73 29.49 21.95
N CYS A 84 6.04 29.97 22.99
CA CYS A 84 4.69 29.50 23.33
C CYS A 84 3.66 29.78 22.22
N HIS A 85 3.71 30.95 21.57
CA HIS A 85 2.82 31.26 20.45
C HIS A 85 3.10 30.36 19.25
N LEU A 86 4.37 30.15 18.91
CA LEU A 86 4.78 29.28 17.80
C LEU A 86 4.43 27.83 18.09
N ALA A 87 4.57 27.36 19.34
CA ALA A 87 4.19 26.00 19.73
C ALA A 87 2.68 25.77 19.57
N VAL A 88 1.85 26.70 20.06
CA VAL A 88 0.39 26.64 19.88
C VAL A 88 0.03 26.69 18.39
N ALA A 89 0.66 27.57 17.61
CA ALA A 89 0.45 27.67 16.17
C ALA A 89 0.79 26.37 15.43
N ALA A 90 1.92 25.75 15.78
CA ALA A 90 2.40 24.54 15.13
C ALA A 90 1.49 23.34 15.43
N VAL A 91 1.07 23.16 16.69
CA VAL A 91 0.12 22.10 17.05
C VAL A 91 -1.23 22.32 16.37
N PHE A 92 -1.78 23.55 16.45
CA PHE A 92 -3.06 23.87 15.82
C PHE A 92 -3.02 23.69 14.29
N ALA A 93 -2.00 24.18 13.61
CA ALA A 93 -1.90 23.99 12.16
C ALA A 93 -1.67 22.51 11.79
N GLY A 94 -0.90 21.78 12.60
CA GLY A 94 -0.65 20.35 12.39
C GLY A 94 -1.93 19.53 12.40
N ILE A 95 -2.79 19.73 13.41
CA ILE A 95 -4.06 18.98 13.53
C ILE A 95 -5.05 19.34 12.42
N GLN A 96 -4.99 20.57 11.88
CA GLN A 96 -5.88 21.01 10.80
C GLN A 96 -5.40 20.68 9.38
N ILE A 97 -4.13 20.27 9.20
CA ILE A 97 -3.57 19.94 7.88
C ILE A 97 -3.41 18.42 7.69
N SER A 98 -3.26 17.66 8.77
CA SER A 98 -2.95 16.23 8.69
C SER A 98 -3.85 15.41 9.61
N VAL A 99 -4.67 14.56 9.00
CA VAL A 99 -5.52 13.57 9.69
C VAL A 99 -4.64 12.68 10.59
N GLY A 100 -3.55 12.11 10.07
CA GLY A 100 -2.65 11.28 10.86
C GLY A 100 -1.99 11.99 12.06
N PHE A 101 -1.74 13.31 11.98
CA PHE A 101 -1.27 14.08 13.13
C PHE A 101 -2.39 14.34 14.14
N ALA A 102 -3.62 14.59 13.68
CA ALA A 102 -4.79 14.72 14.54
C ALA A 102 -5.09 13.42 15.30
N ASP A 103 -4.93 12.26 14.66
CA ASP A 103 -5.10 10.95 15.29
C ASP A 103 -4.06 10.69 16.37
N GLN A 104 -2.78 10.94 16.07
CA GLN A 104 -1.70 10.80 17.05
C GLN A 104 -1.88 11.73 18.25
N TRP A 105 -2.32 12.97 18.00
CA TRP A 105 -2.59 13.93 19.06
C TRP A 105 -3.81 13.53 19.91
N SER A 106 -4.85 12.98 19.28
CA SER A 106 -6.03 12.43 19.95
C SER A 106 -5.65 11.23 20.83
N ALA A 107 -4.83 10.31 20.32
CA ALA A 107 -4.31 9.16 21.08
C ALA A 107 -3.45 9.61 22.29
N LEU A 108 -2.58 10.61 22.10
CA LEU A 108 -1.76 11.17 23.18
C LEU A 108 -2.61 11.74 24.32
N MET A 109 -3.72 12.40 23.99
CA MET A 109 -4.64 12.98 24.96
C MET A 109 -5.52 11.90 25.62
N GLY A 110 -5.85 10.84 24.88
CA GLY A 110 -6.46 9.63 25.43
C GLY A 110 -5.65 9.01 26.57
N LEU A 111 -4.31 9.02 26.49
CA LEU A 111 -3.43 8.56 27.58
C LEU A 111 -3.54 9.41 28.86
N LEU A 112 -4.00 10.66 28.74
CA LEU A 112 -4.23 11.57 29.86
C LEU A 112 -5.65 11.44 30.44
N GLY A 113 -6.42 10.43 30.00
CA GLY A 113 -7.72 10.06 30.57
C GLY A 113 -8.92 10.75 29.91
N HIS A 114 -8.73 11.39 28.76
CA HIS A 114 -9.80 12.06 28.01
C HIS A 114 -9.78 11.60 26.54
N PRO A 115 -10.64 10.64 26.15
CA PRO A 115 -10.77 10.24 24.75
C PRO A 115 -11.54 11.32 23.99
N TRP A 116 -10.82 12.20 23.30
CA TRP A 116 -11.41 13.10 22.32
C TRP A 116 -11.00 12.71 20.91
N THR A 117 -11.81 13.08 19.93
CA THR A 117 -11.50 12.95 18.51
C THR A 117 -11.39 14.35 17.92
N ILE A 118 -10.28 14.60 17.22
CA ILE A 118 -10.04 15.88 16.55
C ILE A 118 -10.25 15.68 15.05
N THR A 119 -11.24 16.37 14.50
CA THR A 119 -11.48 16.41 13.05
C THR A 119 -10.58 17.46 12.40
N SER A 120 -9.94 17.11 11.29
CA SER A 120 -9.09 18.02 10.52
C SER A 120 -9.95 18.90 9.60
N ASP A 121 -9.92 20.23 9.78
CA ASP A 121 -10.59 21.20 8.90
C ASP A 121 -9.64 22.35 8.49
N LEU A 122 -9.28 22.39 7.20
CA LEU A 122 -8.42 23.44 6.64
C LEU A 122 -8.99 24.86 6.81
N SER A 123 -10.32 24.99 6.88
CA SER A 123 -10.99 26.28 7.01
C SER A 123 -10.81 26.91 8.41
N ASP A 124 -10.34 26.15 9.40
CA ASP A 124 -10.04 26.63 10.74
C ASP A 124 -8.68 27.33 10.84
N LEU A 125 -7.81 27.19 9.82
CA LEU A 125 -6.58 27.98 9.71
C LEU A 125 -6.86 29.49 9.63
N ILE A 126 -8.10 29.90 9.31
CA ILE A 126 -8.57 31.29 9.39
C ILE A 126 -8.45 31.85 10.83
N ALA A 127 -8.37 30.98 11.85
CA ALA A 127 -8.18 31.38 13.24
C ALA A 127 -6.75 31.84 13.59
N LEU A 128 -5.73 31.46 12.81
CA LEU A 128 -4.32 31.78 13.10
C LEU A 128 -4.03 33.28 13.35
N PRO A 129 -4.65 34.26 12.67
CA PRO A 129 -4.49 35.68 12.99
C PRO A 129 -4.84 36.06 14.43
N PHE A 130 -5.64 35.27 15.15
CA PHE A 130 -5.95 35.50 16.56
C PHE A 130 -4.74 35.30 17.49
N LEU A 131 -3.71 34.56 17.07
CA LEU A 131 -2.43 34.51 17.78
C LEU A 131 -1.70 35.86 17.75
N LEU A 132 -1.75 36.57 16.61
CA LEU A 132 -1.22 37.93 16.51
C LEU A 132 -2.05 38.90 17.36
N LEU A 133 -3.37 38.68 17.42
CA LEU A 133 -4.25 39.46 18.27
C LEU A 133 -3.95 39.22 19.77
N SER A 134 -3.74 37.97 20.17
CA SER A 134 -3.29 37.58 21.51
C SER A 134 -2.03 38.33 21.91
N TRP A 135 -1.00 38.27 21.04
CA TRP A 135 0.26 38.98 21.25
C TRP A 135 0.05 40.49 21.43
N LYS A 136 -0.76 41.11 20.56
CA LYS A 136 -0.99 42.56 20.58
C LYS A 136 -1.77 43.03 21.81
N LEU A 137 -2.79 42.27 22.22
CA LEU A 137 -3.71 42.67 23.30
C LEU A 137 -3.17 42.31 24.68
N LEU A 138 -2.50 41.16 24.82
CA LEU A 138 -2.14 40.61 26.13
C LEU A 138 -0.70 40.89 26.53
N LEU A 139 0.24 41.03 25.58
CA LEU A 139 1.64 41.34 25.91
C LEU A 139 1.83 42.63 26.75
N PRO A 140 1.14 43.75 26.48
CA PRO A 140 1.28 44.97 27.29
C PRO A 140 0.88 44.77 28.76
N GLU A 141 0.02 43.79 29.02
CA GLU A 141 -0.50 43.48 30.36
C GLU A 141 0.48 42.65 31.20
N MET A 142 1.51 42.08 30.56
CA MET A 142 2.53 41.23 31.19
C MET A 142 3.79 41.99 31.64
N ASP A 143 3.87 43.30 31.40
CA ASP A 143 5.07 44.10 31.73
C ASP A 143 5.31 44.12 33.26
N ASP A 144 6.53 43.83 33.71
CA ASP A 144 6.91 43.81 35.13
C ASP A 144 6.76 45.18 35.81
N SER A 145 6.75 46.28 35.06
CA SER A 145 6.58 47.65 35.57
C SER A 145 5.20 47.92 36.21
N LYS A 146 4.21 47.05 36.00
CA LYS A 146 2.92 47.12 36.69
C LYS A 146 3.04 46.67 38.16
N PRO A 147 2.21 47.18 39.09
CA PRO A 147 2.28 46.84 40.51
C PRO A 147 2.15 45.32 40.77
N MET A 148 2.77 44.83 41.86
CA MET A 148 2.71 43.42 42.24
C MET A 148 1.29 42.97 42.55
N LEU A 149 0.96 41.72 42.19
CA LEU A 149 -0.35 41.14 42.46
C LEU A 149 -0.58 40.95 43.97
N VAL A 150 -1.73 41.40 44.46
CA VAL A 150 -2.17 41.18 45.85
C VAL A 150 -2.56 39.71 46.08
N PRO A 151 -2.59 39.19 47.33
CA PRO A 151 -2.85 37.77 47.60
C PRO A 151 -4.14 37.22 46.96
N LEU A 152 -5.21 38.03 46.94
CA LEU A 152 -6.48 37.67 46.29
C LEU A 152 -6.31 37.45 44.78
N GLN A 153 -5.52 38.30 44.11
CA GLN A 153 -5.24 38.17 42.67
C GLN A 153 -4.41 36.94 42.36
N ARG A 154 -3.48 36.53 43.25
CA ARG A 154 -2.71 35.28 43.06
C ARG A 154 -3.60 34.04 43.12
N THR A 155 -4.58 34.05 44.02
CA THR A 155 -5.58 32.98 44.12
C THR A 155 -6.47 32.97 42.88
N ALA A 156 -6.87 34.15 42.39
CA ALA A 156 -7.62 34.26 41.13
C ALA A 156 -6.83 33.76 39.92
N VAL A 157 -5.54 34.06 39.81
CA VAL A 157 -4.67 33.52 38.75
C VAL A 157 -4.59 32.00 38.82
N ALA A 158 -4.42 31.43 40.01
CA ALA A 158 -4.39 29.97 40.17
C ALA A 158 -5.73 29.34 39.75
N GLY A 159 -6.86 29.92 40.21
CA GLY A 159 -8.19 29.50 39.82
C GLY A 159 -8.43 29.59 38.32
N LEU A 160 -8.07 30.71 37.68
CA LEU A 160 -8.19 30.90 36.23
C LEU A 160 -7.24 30.03 35.43
N SER A 161 -6.06 29.70 35.96
CA SER A 161 -5.13 28.77 35.29
C SER A 161 -5.71 27.35 35.27
N VAL A 162 -6.24 26.89 36.41
CA VAL A 162 -6.89 25.58 36.52
C VAL A 162 -8.16 25.54 35.68
N PHE A 163 -9.02 26.55 35.81
CA PHE A 163 -10.27 26.63 35.07
C PHE A 163 -10.01 26.76 33.56
N GLY A 164 -9.07 27.61 33.15
CA GLY A 164 -8.67 27.76 31.75
C GLY A 164 -8.09 26.47 31.16
N LEU A 165 -7.25 25.75 31.91
CA LEU A 165 -6.72 24.46 31.49
C LEU A 165 -7.84 23.42 31.35
N TRP A 166 -8.74 23.36 32.33
CA TRP A 166 -9.88 22.45 32.30
C TRP A 166 -10.83 22.77 31.15
N SER A 167 -11.14 24.04 30.89
CA SER A 167 -12.00 24.46 29.78
C SER A 167 -11.38 24.22 28.40
N THR A 168 -10.05 24.19 28.27
CA THR A 168 -9.39 23.78 27.02
C THR A 168 -9.34 22.26 26.84
N VAL A 169 -9.65 21.49 27.88
CA VAL A 169 -9.64 20.03 27.88
C VAL A 169 -11.07 19.45 27.84
N ALA A 170 -12.04 20.16 28.41
CA ALA A 170 -13.42 19.72 28.51
C ALA A 170 -14.16 19.94 27.18
N THR A 171 -14.11 18.95 26.30
CA THR A 171 -15.20 18.74 25.34
C THR A 171 -16.37 18.10 26.10
N SER A 172 -17.60 18.46 25.75
CA SER A 172 -18.80 17.84 26.31
C SER A 172 -18.77 16.33 26.08
N ASP A 173 -18.94 15.54 27.14
CA ASP A 173 -19.47 14.18 27.00
C ASP A 173 -20.79 14.29 26.24
N ILE A 174 -20.90 13.61 25.10
CA ILE A 174 -22.18 13.36 24.43
C ILE A 174 -22.90 12.30 25.27
N ASP A 175 -23.29 12.65 26.49
CA ASP A 175 -24.10 11.82 27.39
C ASP A 175 -25.27 12.60 27.98
N SER A 176 -25.65 13.72 27.34
CA SER A 176 -26.79 14.53 27.75
C SER A 176 -28.06 14.13 26.99
N GLY A 177 -28.46 12.85 27.02
CA GLY A 177 -29.79 12.40 26.57
C GLY A 177 -30.26 13.04 25.26
N ILE A 178 -29.35 13.19 24.30
CA ILE A 178 -29.64 13.73 22.98
C ILE A 178 -30.37 12.62 22.24
N ASP A 179 -31.51 12.96 21.65
CA ASP A 179 -32.22 12.08 20.73
C ASP A 179 -31.20 11.67 19.64
N PRO A 180 -30.92 10.37 19.40
CA PRO A 180 -30.01 9.93 18.35
C PRO A 180 -30.36 10.52 16.97
N ASN A 181 -31.62 10.95 16.79
CA ASN A 181 -32.09 11.61 15.58
C ASN A 181 -31.66 13.10 15.44
N ASP A 182 -31.09 13.72 16.48
CA ASP A 182 -30.70 15.15 16.51
C ASP A 182 -29.17 15.36 16.37
N ILE A 183 -28.38 14.28 16.31
CA ILE A 183 -26.94 14.32 16.00
C ILE A 183 -26.79 14.02 14.51
N TRP A 184 -26.31 14.99 13.72
CA TRP A 184 -26.03 14.77 12.30
C TRP A 184 -24.57 14.37 12.09
N TYR A 185 -24.33 13.13 11.69
CA TYR A 185 -23.00 12.67 11.28
C TYR A 185 -22.66 13.20 9.88
N GLN A 186 -21.38 13.53 9.68
CA GLN A 186 -20.91 14.01 8.38
C GLN A 186 -21.05 12.91 7.34
N ASP A 187 -21.43 13.32 6.13
CA ASP A 187 -21.46 12.43 4.97
C ASP A 187 -20.10 11.77 4.75
N VAL A 188 -20.13 10.51 4.30
CA VAL A 188 -18.93 9.70 4.07
C VAL A 188 -18.69 9.57 2.57
N TYR A 189 -17.43 9.61 2.16
CA TYR A 189 -17.04 9.52 0.75
C TYR A 189 -16.45 8.16 0.44
N GLY A 190 -16.99 7.47 -0.56
CA GLY A 190 -16.47 6.21 -1.09
C GLY A 190 -17.40 5.62 -2.14
N ALA A 191 -17.06 4.44 -2.65
CA ALA A 191 -17.83 3.75 -3.69
C ALA A 191 -18.99 2.93 -3.10
N VAL A 192 -18.77 2.36 -1.91
CA VAL A 192 -19.77 1.59 -1.14
C VAL A 192 -19.66 1.95 0.33
N TYR A 193 -20.66 1.63 1.15
CA TYR A 193 -20.61 1.93 2.59
C TYR A 193 -21.29 0.86 3.44
N ILE A 194 -20.85 0.80 4.69
CA ILE A 194 -21.34 -0.11 5.73
C ILE A 194 -22.02 0.71 6.82
N ASN A 195 -23.28 0.39 7.09
CA ASN A 195 -24.10 1.00 8.12
C ASN A 195 -24.14 0.13 9.39
N ASN A 196 -24.07 0.78 10.55
CA ASN A 196 -24.44 0.17 11.82
C ASN A 196 -25.97 0.26 12.03
N ALA A 197 -26.72 -0.80 11.72
CA ALA A 197 -28.18 -0.81 11.85
C ALA A 197 -28.67 -1.10 13.29
N ASN A 198 -27.79 -0.97 14.30
CA ASN A 198 -28.10 -1.21 15.69
C ASN A 198 -28.34 0.09 16.46
N GLU A 199 -28.89 -0.05 17.67
CA GLU A 199 -29.08 1.04 18.65
C GLU A 199 -27.87 1.20 19.59
N PHE A 200 -26.74 0.55 19.27
CA PHE A 200 -25.52 0.54 20.06
C PHE A 200 -24.29 0.54 19.15
N ASP A 201 -23.15 0.95 19.70
CA ASP A 201 -21.89 1.02 18.99
C ASP A 201 -21.39 -0.37 18.59
N ILE A 202 -20.89 -0.50 17.36
CA ILE A 202 -20.21 -1.72 16.90
C ILE A 202 -18.75 -1.41 16.56
N SER A 203 -17.87 -2.40 16.74
CA SER A 203 -16.48 -2.32 16.32
C SER A 203 -16.24 -3.26 15.15
N LEU A 204 -15.66 -2.73 14.08
CA LEU A 204 -15.34 -3.47 12.87
C LEU A 204 -13.90 -3.24 12.43
N PHE A 205 -13.33 -4.26 11.82
CA PHE A 205 -12.01 -4.28 11.22
C PHE A 205 -12.17 -4.30 9.71
N VAL A 206 -11.62 -3.30 9.03
CA VAL A 206 -11.57 -3.23 7.56
C VAL A 206 -10.12 -3.42 7.14
N ARG A 207 -9.85 -4.49 6.39
CA ARG A 207 -8.55 -4.72 5.77
C ARG A 207 -8.71 -4.49 4.27
N PRO A 208 -8.23 -3.37 3.71
CA PRO A 208 -8.31 -3.14 2.27
C PRO A 208 -7.41 -4.12 1.52
N LEU A 209 -7.73 -4.40 0.26
CA LEU A 209 -6.87 -5.13 -0.65
C LEU A 209 -5.50 -4.43 -0.72
N ARG A 210 -4.40 -5.17 -0.58
CA ARG A 210 -3.07 -4.56 -0.61
C ARG A 210 -2.83 -3.88 -1.95
N ASP A 211 -2.21 -2.71 -1.97
CA ASP A 211 -2.00 -1.89 -3.18
C ASP A 211 -0.84 -2.38 -4.08
N ASP A 212 -0.02 -3.33 -3.60
CA ASP A 212 1.12 -3.90 -4.33
C ASP A 212 0.79 -5.14 -5.17
N LEU A 213 -0.43 -5.68 -5.04
CA LEU A 213 -0.90 -6.80 -5.85
C LEU A 213 -1.30 -6.38 -7.26
N SER A 214 -1.06 -7.23 -8.25
CA SER A 214 -1.72 -7.10 -9.55
C SER A 214 -2.94 -8.02 -9.60
N VAL A 215 -4.09 -7.50 -10.07
CA VAL A 215 -5.37 -8.21 -9.99
C VAL A 215 -6.13 -8.10 -11.30
N GLU A 216 -6.45 -9.24 -11.90
CA GLU A 216 -7.36 -9.35 -13.04
C GLU A 216 -8.80 -9.35 -12.55
N CYS A 217 -9.38 -8.14 -12.47
CA CYS A 217 -10.70 -7.91 -11.90
C CYS A 217 -11.80 -8.80 -12.48
N TYR A 218 -11.75 -9.09 -13.78
CA TYR A 218 -12.75 -9.95 -14.43
C TYR A 218 -12.70 -11.39 -13.93
N GLU A 219 -11.50 -11.95 -13.75
CA GLU A 219 -11.32 -13.32 -13.25
C GLU A 219 -11.63 -13.40 -11.76
N VAL A 220 -11.21 -12.42 -10.97
CA VAL A 220 -11.50 -12.38 -9.53
C VAL A 220 -12.99 -12.20 -9.23
N ALA A 221 -13.69 -11.40 -10.03
CA ALA A 221 -15.14 -11.18 -9.91
C ALA A 221 -15.97 -12.47 -9.97
N ALA A 222 -15.44 -13.56 -10.56
CA ALA A 222 -16.14 -14.83 -10.63
C ALA A 222 -16.30 -15.52 -9.26
N ASP A 223 -15.32 -15.35 -8.36
CA ASP A 223 -15.33 -15.96 -7.02
C ASP A 223 -14.38 -15.25 -6.02
N PRO A 224 -14.65 -13.98 -5.64
CA PRO A 224 -13.74 -13.23 -4.76
C PRO A 224 -13.52 -13.89 -3.41
N GLY A 225 -14.54 -14.59 -2.88
CA GLY A 225 -14.51 -15.29 -1.59
C GLY A 225 -13.39 -16.32 -1.50
N ARG A 226 -13.05 -16.97 -2.62
CA ARG A 226 -12.00 -17.98 -2.68
C ARG A 226 -10.69 -17.46 -3.27
N LEU A 227 -10.77 -16.55 -4.24
CA LEU A 227 -9.59 -16.04 -4.96
C LEU A 227 -8.83 -14.96 -4.19
N LEU A 228 -9.45 -14.32 -3.20
CA LEU A 228 -8.78 -13.36 -2.33
C LEU A 228 -8.59 -13.97 -0.95
N THR A 229 -7.42 -14.58 -0.74
CA THR A 229 -7.02 -15.17 0.55
C THR A 229 -6.72 -14.07 1.56
N GLU A 230 -6.53 -14.46 2.83
CA GLU A 230 -6.20 -13.52 3.90
C GLU A 230 -4.93 -12.69 3.61
N ASP A 231 -3.95 -13.29 2.92
CA ASP A 231 -2.68 -12.66 2.54
C ASP A 231 -2.84 -11.56 1.47
N ALA A 232 -3.99 -11.51 0.79
CA ALA A 232 -4.31 -10.47 -0.17
C ALA A 232 -4.64 -9.12 0.49
N PHE A 233 -4.94 -9.10 1.80
CA PHE A 233 -5.44 -7.92 2.50
C PHE A 233 -4.40 -7.30 3.43
N ALA A 234 -4.35 -5.97 3.42
CA ALA A 234 -3.40 -5.17 4.19
C ALA A 234 -3.73 -5.19 5.70
N GLU A 235 -2.99 -4.37 6.46
CA GLU A 235 -3.23 -4.19 7.89
C GLU A 235 -4.65 -3.69 8.17
N ALA A 236 -5.21 -4.16 9.30
CA ALA A 236 -6.57 -3.86 9.69
C ALA A 236 -6.72 -2.43 10.20
N GLN A 237 -7.70 -1.72 9.65
CA GLN A 237 -8.19 -0.45 10.16
C GLN A 237 -9.36 -0.72 11.10
N VAL A 238 -9.27 -0.24 12.34
CA VAL A 238 -10.30 -0.43 13.35
C VAL A 238 -11.26 0.76 13.31
N TRP A 239 -12.55 0.48 13.16
CA TRP A 239 -13.61 1.47 13.19
C TRP A 239 -14.54 1.20 14.37
N SER A 240 -14.88 2.25 15.11
CA SER A 240 -15.98 2.24 16.08
C SER A 240 -17.13 3.01 15.45
N LEU A 241 -18.20 2.33 15.11
CA LEU A 241 -19.39 2.93 14.51
C LEU A 241 -20.46 3.16 15.57
N PRO A 242 -20.81 4.42 15.88
CA PRO A 242 -22.00 4.73 16.66
C PRO A 242 -23.28 4.20 15.99
N PRO A 243 -24.41 4.18 16.72
CA PRO A 243 -25.69 3.72 16.20
C PRO A 243 -26.05 4.46 14.92
N ARG A 244 -26.56 3.75 13.91
CA ARG A 244 -27.07 4.31 12.64
C ARG A 244 -26.04 5.00 11.74
N THR A 245 -24.77 5.00 12.08
CA THR A 245 -23.72 5.65 11.29
C THR A 245 -23.14 4.78 10.18
N ASN A 246 -22.53 5.42 9.19
CA ASN A 246 -21.90 4.78 8.03
C ASN A 246 -20.38 4.91 8.07
N VAL A 247 -19.68 3.89 7.55
CA VAL A 247 -18.29 3.99 7.08
C VAL A 247 -18.24 3.66 5.60
N ALA A 248 -17.53 4.47 4.83
CA ALA A 248 -17.35 4.23 3.40
C ALA A 248 -16.12 3.36 3.13
N LEU A 249 -16.23 2.52 2.09
CA LEU A 249 -15.12 1.83 1.46
C LEU A 249 -14.91 2.47 0.09
N ASP A 250 -13.66 2.76 -0.24
CA ASP A 250 -13.27 3.40 -1.50
C ASP A 250 -12.26 2.53 -2.25
N ILE A 251 -12.08 2.85 -3.53
CA ILE A 251 -11.09 2.22 -4.38
C ILE A 251 -9.73 2.79 -4.03
N THR A 252 -8.87 1.95 -3.45
CA THR A 252 -7.47 2.31 -3.25
C THR A 252 -6.66 1.98 -4.51
N GLY A 253 -5.78 2.90 -4.91
CA GLY A 253 -4.89 2.71 -6.06
C GLY A 253 -5.53 2.97 -7.43
N ASN A 254 -4.82 2.55 -8.48
CA ASN A 254 -5.21 2.76 -9.88
C ASN A 254 -5.69 1.44 -10.51
N ARG A 255 -6.71 0.82 -9.90
CA ARG A 255 -7.27 -0.47 -10.33
C ARG A 255 -8.72 -0.31 -10.80
N ALA A 256 -9.16 -1.24 -11.65
CA ALA A 256 -10.53 -1.28 -12.14
C ALA A 256 -11.53 -1.84 -11.09
N CYS A 257 -11.04 -2.52 -10.05
CA CYS A 257 -11.84 -3.08 -8.96
C CYS A 257 -11.12 -2.89 -7.62
N ALA A 258 -11.89 -2.98 -6.54
CA ALA A 258 -11.41 -2.93 -5.18
C ALA A 258 -12.01 -4.06 -4.34
N ALA A 259 -11.31 -4.41 -3.26
CA ALA A 259 -11.81 -5.35 -2.29
C ALA A 259 -11.45 -4.92 -0.86
N ALA A 260 -12.27 -5.32 0.11
CA ALA A 260 -11.94 -5.21 1.52
C ALA A 260 -12.46 -6.41 2.29
N LEU A 261 -11.63 -6.97 3.16
CA LEU A 261 -12.03 -7.98 4.14
C LEU A 261 -12.55 -7.26 5.38
N VAL A 262 -13.83 -7.45 5.68
CA VAL A 262 -14.52 -6.83 6.81
C VAL A 262 -14.88 -7.90 7.83
N ALA A 263 -14.47 -7.70 9.07
CA ALA A 263 -14.77 -8.58 10.20
C ALA A 263 -14.94 -7.78 11.48
N GLY A 264 -15.25 -8.41 12.60
CA GLY A 264 -15.42 -7.71 13.87
C GLY A 264 -15.77 -8.65 15.02
N GLU A 265 -15.94 -8.12 16.22
CA GLU A 265 -16.40 -8.92 17.36
C GLU A 265 -17.84 -9.38 17.12
N GLY A 266 -18.04 -10.69 16.92
CA GLY A 266 -19.34 -11.27 16.61
C GLY A 266 -19.86 -10.96 15.20
N ILE A 267 -19.00 -10.41 14.33
CA ILE A 267 -19.28 -10.17 12.91
C ILE A 267 -18.52 -11.19 12.08
N GLU A 268 -19.27 -12.05 11.39
CA GLU A 268 -18.66 -13.04 10.48
C GLU A 268 -17.89 -12.34 9.35
N PRO A 269 -16.65 -12.77 9.04
CA PRO A 269 -15.84 -12.17 7.99
C PRO A 269 -16.54 -12.17 6.62
N GLN A 270 -16.47 -11.05 5.91
CA GLN A 270 -17.00 -10.89 4.55
C GLN A 270 -15.99 -10.14 3.69
N ILE A 271 -15.82 -10.57 2.44
CA ILE A 271 -15.10 -9.84 1.41
C ILE A 271 -16.11 -8.98 0.65
N ILE A 272 -15.89 -7.67 0.68
CA ILE A 272 -16.64 -6.72 -0.13
C ILE A 272 -15.82 -6.45 -1.38
N PHE A 273 -16.29 -6.91 -2.55
CA PHE A 273 -15.61 -6.79 -3.84
C PHE A 273 -16.50 -6.06 -4.84
N PHE A 274 -15.98 -5.03 -5.50
CA PHE A 274 -16.74 -4.18 -6.43
C PHE A 274 -15.87 -3.60 -7.55
N ASP A 275 -16.49 -3.36 -8.71
CA ASP A 275 -15.86 -2.75 -9.89
C ASP A 275 -16.11 -1.23 -9.93
N SER A 276 -15.06 -0.47 -10.26
CA SER A 276 -15.09 0.99 -10.44
C SER A 276 -16.12 1.49 -11.45
N ASN A 277 -16.45 0.68 -12.46
CA ASN A 277 -17.42 1.04 -13.49
C ASN A 277 -18.87 0.91 -13.01
N ASP A 278 -19.11 0.05 -12.02
CA ASP A 278 -20.44 -0.20 -11.46
C ASP A 278 -20.69 0.62 -10.19
N TYR A 279 -19.63 0.95 -9.43
CA TYR A 279 -19.68 1.68 -8.17
C TYR A 279 -18.70 2.86 -8.19
N GLU A 280 -19.17 4.00 -8.71
CA GLU A 280 -18.39 5.25 -8.70
C GLU A 280 -18.38 5.89 -7.31
N PRO A 281 -17.23 6.41 -6.82
CA PRO A 281 -17.16 7.10 -5.54
C PRO A 281 -18.10 8.31 -5.45
N PHE A 282 -18.91 8.36 -4.39
CA PHE A 282 -19.87 9.44 -4.13
C PHE A 282 -19.94 9.78 -2.63
N TRP A 283 -20.60 10.90 -2.30
CA TRP A 283 -20.91 11.25 -0.92
C TRP A 283 -22.19 10.54 -0.48
N HIS A 284 -22.06 9.59 0.42
CA HIS A 284 -23.17 8.90 1.06
C HIS A 284 -23.55 9.61 2.38
N PRO A 285 -24.82 9.55 2.80
CA PRO A 285 -25.23 10.08 4.10
C PRO A 285 -24.34 9.53 5.22
N GLY A 286 -24.01 10.36 6.21
CA GLY A 286 -23.22 9.91 7.37
C GLY A 286 -23.96 8.91 8.25
N GLN A 287 -25.28 8.81 8.08
CA GLN A 287 -26.17 7.98 8.86
C GLN A 287 -27.39 7.53 8.03
N VAL A 288 -27.86 6.33 8.32
CA VAL A 288 -29.08 5.74 7.75
C VAL A 288 -29.86 5.09 8.91
N PHE A 289 -31.12 5.49 9.06
CA PHE A 289 -31.96 5.07 10.19
C PHE A 289 -32.74 3.79 9.90
N ASP A 290 -33.18 3.62 8.65
CA ASP A 290 -33.94 2.46 8.19
C ASP A 290 -33.15 1.71 7.12
N THR A 291 -33.03 0.40 7.27
CA THR A 291 -32.34 -0.46 6.30
C THR A 291 -33.05 -0.47 4.94
N ASP A 292 -34.35 -0.12 4.89
CA ASP A 292 -35.09 0.04 3.63
C ASP A 292 -34.63 1.26 2.82
N GLU A 293 -33.86 2.18 3.41
CA GLU A 293 -33.28 3.35 2.74
C GLU A 293 -31.91 3.06 2.11
N LEU A 294 -31.34 1.86 2.33
CA LEU A 294 -30.07 1.47 1.72
C LEU A 294 -30.22 1.39 0.19
N ASP A 295 -29.33 2.08 -0.50
CA ASP A 295 -29.18 1.96 -1.95
C ASP A 295 -28.30 0.76 -2.32
N ARG A 296 -28.04 0.56 -3.62
CA ARG A 296 -27.23 -0.57 -4.11
C ARG A 296 -25.79 -0.57 -3.55
N ALA A 297 -25.28 0.59 -3.17
CA ALA A 297 -23.94 0.77 -2.60
C ALA A 297 -23.91 0.57 -1.08
N GLY A 298 -25.07 0.49 -0.44
CA GLY A 298 -25.22 0.35 1.00
C GLY A 298 -25.37 -1.09 1.45
N MET A 299 -24.73 -1.40 2.57
CA MET A 299 -24.92 -2.63 3.32
C MET A 299 -24.98 -2.31 4.81
N ALA A 300 -25.70 -3.11 5.58
CA ALA A 300 -25.84 -2.88 7.01
C ALA A 300 -25.55 -4.14 7.83
N ILE A 301 -25.07 -3.93 9.05
CA ILE A 301 -24.84 -5.00 10.03
C ILE A 301 -25.84 -4.83 11.17
N VAL A 302 -26.60 -5.88 11.46
CA VAL A 302 -27.55 -5.93 12.58
C VAL A 302 -27.23 -7.13 13.47
N PHE A 303 -27.29 -6.96 14.78
CA PHE A 303 -27.11 -8.05 15.74
C PHE A 303 -28.46 -8.54 16.24
N ALA A 304 -28.69 -9.84 16.11
CA ALA A 304 -29.87 -10.54 16.61
C ALA A 304 -29.49 -11.64 17.62
N GLU A 305 -30.47 -12.37 18.17
CA GLU A 305 -30.25 -13.44 19.19
C GLU A 305 -29.30 -14.56 18.73
N GLY A 306 -28.93 -14.63 17.44
CA GLY A 306 -28.03 -15.62 16.84
C GLY A 306 -26.68 -15.11 16.35
N GLY A 307 -26.34 -13.82 16.52
CA GLY A 307 -25.12 -13.21 15.98
C GLY A 307 -25.40 -12.02 15.05
N SER A 308 -24.40 -11.60 14.29
CA SER A 308 -24.56 -10.56 13.27
C SER A 308 -25.25 -11.11 12.01
N GLU A 309 -26.11 -10.31 11.40
CA GLU A 309 -26.68 -10.52 10.08
C GLU A 309 -26.33 -9.31 9.20
N TRP A 310 -26.04 -9.59 7.92
CA TRP A 310 -25.77 -8.59 6.91
C TRP A 310 -27.03 -8.35 6.07
N ILE A 311 -27.42 -7.10 5.91
CA ILE A 311 -28.55 -6.66 5.09
C ILE A 311 -28.01 -5.88 3.88
N GLY A 312 -28.46 -6.25 2.67
CA GLY A 312 -28.03 -5.60 1.43
C GLY A 312 -26.66 -6.05 0.93
N GLY A 313 -26.25 -5.47 -0.20
CA GLY A 313 -24.96 -5.71 -0.84
C GLY A 313 -24.73 -7.14 -1.32
N GLU A 314 -25.78 -7.92 -1.58
CA GLU A 314 -25.67 -9.35 -1.96
C GLU A 314 -24.88 -9.57 -3.25
N GLU A 315 -24.78 -8.56 -4.13
CA GLU A 315 -24.02 -8.60 -5.38
C GLU A 315 -22.51 -8.37 -5.19
N ILE A 316 -22.10 -7.80 -4.06
CA ILE A 316 -20.71 -7.38 -3.81
C ILE A 316 -20.13 -8.01 -2.55
N ARG A 317 -20.91 -8.82 -1.82
CA ARG A 317 -20.53 -9.40 -0.53
C ARG A 317 -20.34 -10.91 -0.66
N TYR A 318 -19.14 -11.36 -0.35
CA TYR A 318 -18.69 -12.75 -0.50
C TYR A 318 -18.19 -13.28 0.83
N THR A 319 -18.46 -14.55 1.12
CA THR A 319 -17.93 -15.20 2.33
C THR A 319 -16.54 -15.77 2.01
N PRO A 320 -15.48 -15.40 2.77
CA PRO A 320 -14.15 -15.99 2.58
C PRO A 320 -14.19 -17.51 2.70
N THR A 321 -13.43 -18.20 1.87
CA THR A 321 -13.30 -19.66 1.95
C THR A 321 -11.88 -20.12 1.64
N ASP A 322 -11.33 -20.93 2.53
CA ASP A 322 -10.03 -21.61 2.34
C ASP A 322 -10.21 -22.98 1.66
N ALA A 323 -11.39 -23.23 1.07
CA ALA A 323 -11.66 -24.51 0.43
C ALA A 323 -10.86 -24.64 -0.87
N THR A 324 -9.83 -25.49 -0.84
CA THR A 324 -9.11 -25.87 -2.06
C THR A 324 -10.04 -26.68 -2.98
N PRO A 325 -10.25 -26.25 -4.24
CA PRO A 325 -11.09 -26.97 -5.17
C PRO A 325 -10.44 -28.32 -5.55
N GLU A 326 -11.26 -29.35 -5.74
CA GLU A 326 -10.78 -30.62 -6.30
C GLU A 326 -10.29 -30.38 -7.74
N GLN A 327 -9.03 -30.70 -8.01
CA GLN A 327 -8.48 -30.60 -9.35
C GLN A 327 -8.87 -31.84 -10.18
N PRO A 328 -9.42 -31.65 -11.39
CA PRO A 328 -9.50 -32.73 -12.37
C PRO A 328 -8.09 -33.22 -12.74
N GLU A 329 -7.91 -34.51 -13.00
CA GLU A 329 -6.62 -35.10 -13.42
C GLU A 329 -5.98 -34.38 -14.62
N VAL A 330 -6.80 -33.80 -15.53
CA VAL A 330 -6.31 -33.02 -16.68
C VAL A 330 -5.73 -31.65 -16.32
N CYS A 331 -5.98 -31.17 -15.10
CA CYS A 331 -5.53 -29.87 -14.58
C CYS A 331 -4.38 -30.01 -13.58
N GLU A 332 -4.13 -31.23 -13.09
CA GLU A 332 -2.97 -31.51 -12.23
C GLU A 332 -1.68 -31.13 -12.97
N ALA A 333 -0.76 -30.51 -12.23
CA ALA A 333 0.54 -30.15 -12.77
C ALA A 333 1.25 -31.39 -13.32
N SER A 334 1.84 -31.26 -14.51
CA SER A 334 2.60 -32.36 -15.10
C SER A 334 3.78 -32.72 -14.19
N PRO A 335 4.13 -34.00 -14.02
CA PRO A 335 5.35 -34.36 -13.31
C PRO A 335 6.63 -33.90 -14.04
N LEU A 336 6.51 -33.48 -15.30
CA LEU A 336 7.58 -32.87 -16.10
C LEU A 336 7.57 -31.34 -16.06
N GLU A 337 6.59 -30.74 -15.38
CA GLU A 337 6.56 -29.30 -15.14
C GLU A 337 7.74 -28.90 -14.26
N ALA A 338 8.53 -27.94 -14.73
CA ALA A 338 9.65 -27.40 -13.99
C ALA A 338 9.91 -25.95 -14.40
N ARG A 339 10.21 -25.10 -13.43
CA ARG A 339 10.63 -23.72 -13.68
C ARG A 339 12.01 -23.70 -14.32
N LEU A 340 12.22 -22.79 -15.26
CA LEU A 340 13.55 -22.53 -15.77
C LEU A 340 14.29 -21.59 -14.81
N ASP A 341 15.54 -21.91 -14.49
CA ASP A 341 16.39 -21.02 -13.70
C ASP A 341 17.86 -21.23 -14.04
N TRP A 342 18.68 -20.21 -13.80
CA TRP A 342 20.12 -20.29 -14.00
C TRP A 342 20.88 -19.35 -13.09
N SER A 343 22.10 -19.76 -12.77
CA SER A 343 23.06 -18.89 -12.12
C SER A 343 23.42 -17.72 -13.03
N LYS A 344 23.68 -16.56 -12.45
CA LYS A 344 24.16 -15.41 -13.23
C LYS A 344 25.42 -15.79 -14.00
N VAL A 345 25.33 -15.74 -15.32
CA VAL A 345 26.49 -15.68 -16.19
C VAL A 345 27.23 -14.40 -15.79
N GLY A 346 28.51 -14.48 -15.41
CA GLY A 346 29.28 -13.33 -14.90
C GLY A 346 29.44 -12.20 -15.92
N ASN A 347 30.64 -11.69 -16.17
CA ASN A 347 30.83 -10.64 -17.18
C ASN A 347 30.67 -11.11 -18.65
N GLY A 348 29.80 -12.09 -18.94
CA GLY A 348 29.56 -12.63 -20.29
C GLY A 348 30.84 -13.26 -20.87
N GLY A 349 31.08 -14.54 -20.58
CA GLY A 349 32.34 -15.20 -20.91
C GLY A 349 32.14 -16.41 -21.81
N THR A 350 33.05 -16.58 -22.77
CA THR A 350 33.24 -17.84 -23.48
C THR A 350 33.84 -18.87 -22.52
N ALA A 351 33.24 -20.05 -22.43
CA ALA A 351 33.66 -21.10 -21.51
C ALA A 351 33.71 -22.46 -22.19
N ARG A 352 34.58 -23.35 -21.70
CA ARG A 352 34.57 -24.78 -22.01
C ARG A 352 33.84 -25.53 -20.90
N ILE A 353 32.96 -26.46 -21.27
CA ILE A 353 32.27 -27.33 -20.32
C ILE A 353 33.21 -28.46 -19.88
N GLU A 354 33.58 -28.50 -18.60
CA GLU A 354 34.45 -29.55 -18.03
C GLU A 354 33.64 -30.73 -17.49
N SER A 355 32.45 -30.47 -16.93
CA SER A 355 31.56 -31.49 -16.39
C SER A 355 30.11 -31.03 -16.46
N ILE A 356 29.18 -31.99 -16.53
CA ILE A 356 27.73 -31.76 -16.45
C ILE A 356 27.18 -32.84 -15.51
N ASN A 357 26.59 -32.43 -14.39
CA ASN A 357 26.00 -33.35 -13.42
C ASN A 357 24.56 -32.94 -13.12
N LEU A 358 23.60 -33.84 -13.35
CA LEU A 358 22.19 -33.59 -13.00
C LEU A 358 21.98 -33.81 -11.50
N GLY A 359 21.55 -32.77 -10.80
CA GLY A 359 21.20 -32.79 -9.39
C GLY A 359 19.83 -33.43 -9.13
N PRO A 360 19.56 -33.86 -7.89
CA PRO A 360 18.27 -34.41 -7.49
C PRO A 360 17.13 -33.37 -7.45
N ASP A 361 17.48 -32.09 -7.50
CA ASP A 361 16.60 -30.93 -7.63
C ASP A 361 16.19 -30.64 -9.08
N GLY A 362 16.68 -31.42 -10.04
CA GLY A 362 16.41 -31.21 -11.47
C GLY A 362 17.30 -30.17 -12.13
N CYS A 363 18.30 -29.63 -11.41
CA CYS A 363 19.22 -28.64 -11.93
C CYS A 363 20.57 -29.27 -12.31
N TYR A 364 21.16 -28.81 -13.40
CA TYR A 364 22.50 -29.18 -13.82
C TYR A 364 23.54 -28.35 -13.09
N GLU A 365 24.48 -29.01 -12.39
CA GLU A 365 25.74 -28.42 -11.98
C GLU A 365 26.75 -28.60 -13.13
N ILE A 366 27.14 -27.49 -13.74
CA ILE A 366 28.02 -27.44 -14.90
C ILE A 366 29.32 -26.78 -14.49
N ASP A 367 30.43 -27.52 -14.53
CA ASP A 367 31.75 -26.94 -14.31
C ASP A 367 32.20 -26.21 -15.58
N LEU A 368 32.31 -24.89 -15.50
CA LEU A 368 32.71 -24.03 -16.60
C LEU A 368 34.16 -23.56 -16.43
N GLN A 369 35.02 -23.85 -17.40
CA GLN A 369 36.36 -23.28 -17.51
C GLN A 369 36.33 -22.08 -18.46
N LEU A 370 36.52 -20.87 -17.94
CA LEU A 370 36.63 -19.69 -18.80
C LEU A 370 37.80 -19.83 -19.75
N VAL A 371 37.62 -19.38 -20.99
CA VAL A 371 38.65 -19.41 -22.03
C VAL A 371 38.71 -18.08 -22.75
N GLU A 372 39.90 -17.69 -23.21
CA GLU A 372 40.10 -16.50 -24.03
C GLU A 372 40.99 -16.83 -25.23
N TYR A 373 40.74 -16.13 -26.35
CA TYR A 373 41.57 -16.23 -27.54
C TYR A 373 42.67 -15.17 -27.48
N LEU A 374 43.88 -15.59 -27.12
CA LEU A 374 45.04 -14.71 -26.93
C LEU A 374 46.24 -15.26 -27.70
N SER A 375 46.88 -14.38 -28.47
CA SER A 375 48.11 -14.74 -29.22
C SER A 375 47.91 -15.95 -30.16
N GLU A 376 46.79 -15.98 -30.89
CA GLU A 376 46.42 -17.06 -31.83
C GLU A 376 46.22 -18.44 -31.17
N GLN A 377 45.96 -18.47 -29.86
CA GLN A 377 45.69 -19.69 -29.10
C GLN A 377 44.55 -19.47 -28.10
N VAL A 378 43.75 -20.50 -27.89
CA VAL A 378 42.76 -20.54 -26.81
C VAL A 378 43.45 -20.94 -25.52
N MET A 379 43.30 -20.12 -24.48
CA MET A 379 43.88 -20.36 -23.17
C MET A 379 42.82 -20.36 -22.08
N ASP A 380 42.98 -21.27 -21.11
CA ASP A 380 42.16 -21.32 -19.92
C ASP A 380 42.46 -20.11 -19.01
N VAL A 381 41.42 -19.42 -18.55
CA VAL A 381 41.49 -18.26 -17.66
C VAL A 381 40.96 -18.62 -16.29
N GLY A 382 41.79 -18.47 -15.27
CA GLY A 382 41.40 -18.77 -13.89
C GLY A 382 41.26 -20.28 -13.64
N VAL A 383 40.30 -20.65 -12.79
CA VAL A 383 39.96 -22.04 -12.48
C VAL A 383 38.51 -22.28 -12.87
N ALA A 384 38.19 -23.53 -13.21
CA ALA A 384 36.80 -23.94 -13.42
C ALA A 384 35.94 -23.62 -12.19
N PHE A 385 34.71 -23.20 -12.43
CA PHE A 385 33.74 -22.87 -11.40
C PHE A 385 32.39 -23.51 -11.71
N PRO A 386 31.61 -23.89 -10.68
CA PRO A 386 30.29 -24.45 -10.88
C PRO A 386 29.31 -23.36 -11.30
N TRP A 387 28.49 -23.66 -12.30
CA TRP A 387 27.39 -22.84 -12.79
C TRP A 387 26.14 -23.71 -12.89
N TYR A 388 25.01 -23.23 -12.40
CA TYR A 388 23.79 -24.02 -12.30
C TYR A 388 22.78 -23.64 -13.37
N LEU A 389 22.13 -24.64 -13.97
CA LEU A 389 21.07 -24.48 -14.97
C LEU A 389 19.93 -25.47 -14.71
N CYS A 390 18.77 -24.98 -14.33
CA CYS A 390 17.56 -25.77 -14.10
C CYS A 390 16.71 -25.76 -15.38
N VAL A 391 16.78 -26.85 -16.15
CA VAL A 391 16.07 -27.03 -17.42
C VAL A 391 15.65 -28.50 -17.57
N PRO A 392 14.57 -28.83 -18.31
CA PRO A 392 14.28 -30.21 -18.67
C PRO A 392 15.47 -30.88 -19.38
N GLU A 393 15.67 -32.18 -19.18
CA GLU A 393 16.86 -32.87 -19.73
C GLU A 393 16.98 -32.75 -21.25
N ILE A 394 15.85 -32.80 -21.95
CA ILE A 394 15.79 -32.64 -23.40
C ILE A 394 16.14 -31.22 -23.88
N ALA A 395 16.14 -30.24 -22.98
CA ALA A 395 16.49 -28.85 -23.26
C ALA A 395 17.99 -28.56 -23.09
N MET A 396 18.81 -29.55 -22.69
CA MET A 396 20.28 -29.40 -22.52
C MET A 396 21.06 -30.17 -23.61
N PRO A 397 21.25 -29.60 -24.81
CA PRO A 397 21.88 -30.30 -25.93
C PRO A 397 23.43 -30.30 -25.89
N PHE A 398 24.05 -29.59 -24.96
CA PHE A 398 25.50 -29.44 -24.89
C PHE A 398 26.17 -30.65 -24.20
N ALA A 399 27.41 -30.92 -24.58
CA ALA A 399 28.22 -32.01 -24.04
C ALA A 399 29.50 -31.51 -23.36
N VAL A 400 30.08 -32.37 -22.52
CA VAL A 400 31.41 -32.13 -21.95
C VAL A 400 32.44 -31.97 -23.06
N GLY A 401 33.22 -30.90 -22.98
CA GLY A 401 34.22 -30.50 -23.98
C GLY A 401 33.73 -29.43 -24.95
N ASP A 402 32.43 -29.14 -25.01
CA ASP A 402 31.91 -28.06 -25.84
C ASP A 402 32.37 -26.69 -25.34
N TYR A 403 32.58 -25.79 -26.28
CA TYR A 403 32.86 -24.39 -26.03
C TYR A 403 31.56 -23.61 -26.22
N VAL A 404 31.14 -22.87 -25.21
CA VAL A 404 29.87 -22.16 -25.19
C VAL A 404 30.06 -20.67 -24.94
N GLY A 405 29.30 -19.86 -25.66
CA GLY A 405 29.06 -18.47 -25.36
C GLY A 405 27.74 -18.34 -24.62
N ALA A 406 27.72 -17.55 -23.56
CA ALA A 406 26.54 -17.33 -22.74
C ALA A 406 26.24 -15.84 -22.66
N ASP A 407 25.06 -15.45 -23.13
CA ASP A 407 24.56 -14.09 -23.11
C ASP A 407 23.23 -14.02 -22.37
N GLU A 408 23.19 -13.27 -21.26
CA GLU A 408 21.94 -12.94 -20.58
C GLU A 408 21.37 -11.64 -21.17
N VAL A 409 20.13 -11.70 -21.63
CA VAL A 409 19.40 -10.55 -22.13
C VAL A 409 18.21 -10.30 -21.21
N VAL A 410 18.14 -9.09 -20.67
CA VAL A 410 16.93 -8.60 -19.99
C VAL A 410 16.13 -7.83 -21.03
N GLY A 411 14.94 -8.33 -21.37
CA GLY A 411 14.17 -7.87 -22.52
C GLY A 411 12.67 -7.92 -22.28
N ASN A 412 11.92 -8.42 -23.26
CA ASN A 412 10.45 -8.55 -23.21
C ASN A 412 9.98 -9.75 -22.37
N VAL A 413 10.89 -10.66 -22.03
CA VAL A 413 10.71 -11.66 -20.97
C VAL A 413 11.45 -11.20 -19.72
N GLU A 414 11.08 -11.72 -18.55
CA GLU A 414 11.77 -11.34 -17.31
C GLU A 414 13.28 -11.65 -17.40
N MET A 415 13.61 -12.87 -17.84
CA MET A 415 14.99 -13.28 -18.07
C MET A 415 15.11 -14.15 -19.33
N GLN A 416 16.11 -13.85 -20.15
CA GLN A 416 16.51 -14.68 -21.27
C GLN A 416 17.99 -15.05 -21.14
N LEU A 417 18.29 -16.33 -21.28
CA LEU A 417 19.64 -16.84 -21.44
C LEU A 417 19.80 -17.44 -22.84
N LYS A 418 20.76 -16.93 -23.59
CA LYS A 418 21.17 -17.48 -24.87
C LYS A 418 22.50 -18.22 -24.70
N LEU A 419 22.51 -19.50 -25.02
CA LEU A 419 23.74 -20.31 -25.12
C LEU A 419 24.04 -20.63 -26.58
N GLN A 420 25.27 -20.42 -27.02
CA GLN A 420 25.71 -20.71 -28.39
C GLN A 420 26.92 -21.63 -28.38
N LEU A 421 26.93 -22.61 -29.28
CA LEU A 421 28.12 -23.43 -29.52
C LEU A 421 29.18 -22.59 -30.27
N LEU A 422 30.42 -22.67 -29.81
CA LEU A 422 31.57 -21.93 -30.35
C LEU A 422 32.58 -22.87 -31.01
N ASP A 423 33.29 -22.37 -32.02
CA ASP A 423 34.43 -23.07 -32.61
C ASP A 423 35.60 -23.06 -31.60
N PRO A 424 36.15 -24.24 -31.22
CA PRO A 424 37.22 -24.34 -30.23
C PRO A 424 38.54 -23.69 -30.66
N ALA A 425 38.72 -23.38 -31.94
CA ALA A 425 39.92 -22.72 -32.46
C ALA A 425 39.80 -21.18 -32.47
N THR A 426 38.60 -20.63 -32.67
CA THR A 426 38.41 -19.17 -32.80
C THR A 426 37.63 -18.54 -31.65
N LEU A 427 36.88 -19.34 -30.88
CA LEU A 427 35.87 -18.90 -29.91
C LEU A 427 34.76 -18.03 -30.52
N GLU A 428 34.59 -18.06 -31.85
CA GLU A 428 33.44 -17.47 -32.52
C GLU A 428 32.31 -18.49 -32.60
N VAL A 429 31.07 -18.03 -32.85
CA VAL A 429 29.91 -18.92 -33.05
C VAL A 429 30.25 -19.96 -34.09
N ALA A 430 29.96 -21.23 -33.80
CA ALA A 430 30.26 -22.33 -34.69
C ALA A 430 29.25 -22.37 -35.84
N TYR A 431 29.75 -22.47 -37.08
CA TYR A 431 28.92 -22.52 -38.29
C TYR A 431 29.13 -23.82 -39.06
N ASP A 432 28.09 -24.27 -39.75
CA ASP A 432 28.18 -25.38 -40.69
C ASP A 432 28.84 -24.95 -42.02
N GLY A 433 29.00 -25.90 -42.96
CA GLY A 433 29.60 -25.62 -44.27
C GLY A 433 28.81 -24.66 -45.16
N GLN A 434 27.58 -24.29 -44.77
CA GLN A 434 26.71 -23.34 -45.47
C GLN A 434 26.66 -21.97 -44.77
N GLY A 435 27.35 -21.81 -43.64
CA GLY A 435 27.35 -20.56 -42.86
C GLY A 435 26.13 -20.40 -41.95
N ARG A 436 25.46 -21.51 -41.57
CA ARG A 436 24.37 -21.52 -40.58
C ARG A 436 24.93 -21.85 -39.20
N GLU A 437 24.43 -21.23 -38.14
CA GLU A 437 24.86 -21.53 -36.77
C GLU A 437 24.60 -23.01 -36.45
N LEU A 438 25.56 -23.71 -35.84
CA LEU A 438 25.42 -25.15 -35.57
C LEU A 438 24.44 -25.46 -34.45
N LEU A 439 24.46 -24.67 -33.38
CA LEU A 439 23.60 -24.87 -32.22
C LEU A 439 23.50 -23.58 -31.41
N THR A 440 22.26 -23.12 -31.22
CA THR A 440 21.92 -22.03 -30.31
C THR A 440 20.72 -22.47 -29.47
N VAL A 441 20.74 -22.19 -28.17
CA VAL A 441 19.63 -22.47 -27.25
C VAL A 441 19.20 -21.18 -26.56
N HIS A 442 17.91 -20.91 -26.57
CA HIS A 442 17.29 -19.80 -25.85
C HIS A 442 16.47 -20.37 -24.69
N TYR A 443 16.79 -19.98 -23.46
CA TYR A 443 15.98 -20.25 -22.29
C TYR A 443 15.25 -18.96 -21.92
N LEU A 444 13.92 -19.01 -21.94
CA LEU A 444 13.04 -17.89 -21.68
C LEU A 444 12.30 -18.17 -20.38
N ARG A 445 12.46 -17.30 -19.37
CA ARG A 445 11.77 -17.40 -18.09
C ARG A 445 10.83 -16.21 -17.90
N GLY A 446 9.62 -16.46 -17.41
CA GLY A 446 8.69 -15.42 -17.02
C GLY A 446 8.14 -14.60 -18.18
N GLY A 447 7.79 -15.26 -19.29
CA GLY A 447 7.11 -14.60 -20.41
C GLY A 447 5.65 -14.32 -20.10
N HIS A 448 5.27 -13.05 -20.10
CA HIS A 448 3.90 -12.61 -19.78
C HIS A 448 2.97 -12.52 -21.00
N ASP A 449 3.51 -12.64 -22.21
CA ASP A 449 2.74 -12.58 -23.46
C ASP A 449 3.38 -13.57 -24.45
N PRO A 450 2.64 -14.55 -25.00
CA PRO A 450 3.15 -15.45 -26.02
C PRO A 450 3.87 -14.74 -27.18
N VAL A 451 3.41 -13.54 -27.56
CA VAL A 451 3.98 -12.75 -28.65
C VAL A 451 5.44 -12.40 -28.40
N VAL A 452 5.87 -12.26 -27.14
CA VAL A 452 7.28 -11.93 -26.84
C VAL A 452 8.25 -13.06 -27.19
N MET A 453 7.75 -14.27 -27.42
CA MET A 453 8.57 -15.42 -27.85
C MET A 453 8.44 -15.72 -29.35
N ASP A 454 7.60 -14.99 -30.08
CA ASP A 454 7.33 -15.24 -31.51
C ASP A 454 8.60 -15.11 -32.36
N ASP A 455 9.43 -14.12 -32.05
CA ASP A 455 10.69 -13.87 -32.77
C ASP A 455 11.68 -15.03 -32.57
N GLU A 456 11.76 -15.58 -31.36
CA GLU A 456 12.67 -16.67 -31.04
C GLU A 456 12.19 -18.01 -31.56
N LEU A 457 10.87 -18.21 -31.69
CA LEU A 457 10.32 -19.41 -32.31
C LEU A 457 10.14 -19.29 -33.84
N ALA A 458 10.29 -18.08 -34.39
CA ALA A 458 9.92 -17.72 -35.76
C ALA A 458 8.49 -18.15 -36.15
N ARG A 459 7.59 -18.16 -35.16
CA ARG A 459 6.20 -18.61 -35.27
C ARG A 459 5.35 -17.85 -34.27
N SER A 460 4.09 -17.60 -34.61
CA SER A 460 3.16 -16.98 -33.67
C SER A 460 2.70 -17.99 -32.63
N MET A 461 2.94 -17.70 -31.36
CA MET A 461 2.46 -18.48 -30.23
C MET A 461 1.10 -17.97 -29.74
N VAL A 462 0.35 -18.86 -29.12
CA VAL A 462 -0.94 -18.56 -28.51
C VAL A 462 -1.02 -19.23 -27.14
N ALA A 463 -1.42 -18.47 -26.13
CA ALA A 463 -1.88 -19.01 -24.85
C ALA A 463 -3.38 -19.24 -24.92
N VAL A 464 -3.83 -20.38 -24.41
CA VAL A 464 -5.24 -20.75 -24.34
C VAL A 464 -5.56 -21.08 -22.89
N PRO A 465 -6.26 -20.16 -22.18
CA PRO A 465 -6.82 -20.41 -20.86
C PRO A 465 -7.60 -21.72 -20.80
N ARG A 466 -7.48 -22.45 -19.69
CA ARG A 466 -8.32 -23.61 -19.39
C ARG A 466 -9.36 -23.23 -18.32
N PRO A 467 -10.49 -22.61 -18.69
CA PRO A 467 -11.49 -22.17 -17.70
C PRO A 467 -12.16 -23.33 -16.96
N THR A 468 -12.02 -24.56 -17.44
CA THR A 468 -12.47 -25.77 -16.73
C THR A 468 -11.53 -26.18 -15.59
N CYS A 469 -10.29 -25.68 -15.59
CA CYS A 469 -9.36 -25.89 -14.50
C CYS A 469 -9.61 -24.86 -13.40
N PRO A 470 -9.80 -25.30 -12.15
CA PRO A 470 -10.05 -24.37 -11.06
C PRO A 470 -8.79 -23.54 -10.78
N TRP A 471 -8.99 -22.29 -10.38
CA TRP A 471 -7.96 -21.44 -9.82
C TRP A 471 -7.39 -22.02 -8.54
N MET A 472 -6.08 -21.97 -8.38
CA MET A 472 -5.33 -22.42 -7.23
C MET A 472 -4.67 -21.23 -6.56
N THR A 473 -4.79 -21.17 -5.25
CA THR A 473 -4.12 -20.18 -4.40
C THR A 473 -2.79 -20.76 -3.94
N GLU A 474 -1.71 -19.99 -4.06
CA GLU A 474 -0.43 -20.36 -3.49
C GLU A 474 -0.48 -20.24 -1.96
N ASP A 475 0.11 -21.21 -1.25
CA ASP A 475 0.22 -21.11 0.21
C ASP A 475 1.16 -19.97 0.58
N SER A 476 0.79 -19.13 1.56
CA SER A 476 1.57 -18.00 2.09
C SER A 476 1.82 -16.82 1.16
N CYS A 477 1.21 -16.83 -0.02
CA CYS A 477 1.27 -15.74 -0.99
C CYS A 477 -0.13 -15.48 -1.54
N ALA A 478 -0.44 -14.22 -1.88
CA ALA A 478 -1.74 -13.89 -2.46
C ALA A 478 -1.88 -14.31 -3.94
N THR A 479 -0.88 -15.01 -4.50
CA THR A 479 -0.87 -15.41 -5.91
C THR A 479 -1.95 -16.45 -6.19
N VAL A 480 -2.68 -16.25 -7.28
CA VAL A 480 -3.73 -17.16 -7.73
C VAL A 480 -3.52 -17.50 -9.20
N GLU A 481 -3.35 -18.78 -9.49
CA GLU A 481 -3.00 -19.27 -10.81
C GLU A 481 -3.77 -20.51 -11.24
N ARG A 482 -3.81 -20.78 -12.55
CA ARG A 482 -4.32 -22.03 -13.11
C ARG A 482 -3.47 -22.49 -14.28
N THR A 483 -3.47 -23.79 -14.51
CA THR A 483 -2.84 -24.39 -15.69
C THR A 483 -3.47 -23.87 -16.98
N MET A 484 -2.64 -23.59 -17.97
CA MET A 484 -3.07 -23.17 -19.30
C MET A 484 -2.34 -23.97 -20.39
N ASP A 485 -2.87 -23.90 -21.61
CA ASP A 485 -2.20 -24.47 -22.77
C ASP A 485 -1.42 -23.40 -23.54
N VAL A 486 -0.25 -23.77 -24.07
CA VAL A 486 0.49 -22.95 -25.02
C VAL A 486 0.57 -23.70 -26.34
N GLY A 487 0.29 -23.02 -27.45
CA GLY A 487 0.33 -23.62 -28.77
C GLY A 487 1.00 -22.71 -29.80
N VAL A 488 1.21 -23.25 -30.98
CA VAL A 488 1.71 -22.50 -32.14
C VAL A 488 0.57 -22.30 -33.13
N SER A 489 0.34 -21.06 -33.54
CA SER A 489 -0.69 -20.69 -34.50
C SER A 489 -0.50 -21.42 -35.83
N GLY A 490 -1.56 -22.10 -36.29
CA GLY A 490 -1.53 -22.96 -37.48
C GLY A 490 -0.88 -24.33 -37.28
N GLY A 491 -0.42 -24.65 -36.07
CA GLY A 491 0.07 -25.97 -35.67
C GLY A 491 -1.05 -27.00 -35.47
N GLN A 492 -0.67 -28.28 -35.29
CA GLN A 492 -1.63 -29.39 -35.11
C GLN A 492 -2.06 -29.60 -33.64
N GLY A 493 -1.51 -28.85 -32.68
CA GLY A 493 -1.83 -29.01 -31.26
C GLY A 493 -1.07 -28.05 -30.35
N PHE A 494 -1.29 -28.22 -29.04
CA PHE A 494 -0.56 -27.53 -27.97
C PHE A 494 0.81 -28.17 -27.75
N LEU A 495 1.74 -27.39 -27.20
CA LEU A 495 3.05 -27.85 -26.77
C LEU A 495 2.88 -28.74 -25.52
N PRO A 496 3.26 -30.02 -25.58
CA PRO A 496 3.27 -30.87 -24.40
C PRO A 496 4.34 -30.39 -23.40
N MET A 497 4.02 -30.48 -22.12
CA MET A 497 4.89 -30.02 -21.04
C MET A 497 6.11 -30.93 -20.87
N GLY A 498 7.30 -30.35 -20.87
CA GLY A 498 8.59 -31.05 -20.76
C GLY A 498 9.00 -31.87 -21.99
N GLU A 499 8.21 -31.84 -23.06
CA GLU A 499 8.44 -32.60 -24.29
C GLU A 499 8.88 -31.69 -25.45
N ALA A 500 9.71 -32.23 -26.35
CA ALA A 500 10.21 -31.50 -27.50
C ALA A 500 9.22 -31.49 -28.67
N THR A 501 8.93 -30.30 -29.19
CA THR A 501 8.18 -30.09 -30.43
C THR A 501 9.04 -29.35 -31.44
N THR A 502 9.38 -29.99 -32.55
CA THR A 502 10.26 -29.42 -33.59
C THR A 502 9.48 -28.82 -34.75
N PHE A 503 9.90 -27.64 -35.17
CA PHE A 503 9.36 -26.90 -36.31
C PHE A 503 10.47 -26.61 -37.32
N ALA A 504 10.21 -26.90 -38.59
CA ALA A 504 11.08 -26.45 -39.66
C ALA A 504 10.82 -24.97 -39.98
N ASP A 505 11.87 -24.16 -39.98
CA ASP A 505 11.89 -22.80 -40.52
C ASP A 505 12.52 -22.83 -41.93
N ASN A 506 11.65 -23.00 -42.92
CA ASN A 506 12.05 -23.06 -44.33
C ASN A 506 12.67 -21.75 -44.85
N THR A 507 12.55 -20.64 -44.11
CA THR A 507 13.14 -19.36 -44.54
C THR A 507 14.61 -19.25 -44.17
N SER A 508 15.01 -19.80 -43.02
CA SER A 508 16.38 -19.79 -42.52
C SER A 508 17.11 -21.13 -42.71
N ASP A 509 16.40 -22.17 -43.17
CA ASP A 509 16.91 -23.54 -43.30
C ASP A 509 17.35 -24.15 -41.95
N MET A 510 16.61 -23.80 -40.88
CA MET A 510 16.86 -24.20 -39.49
C MET A 510 15.68 -25.00 -38.93
N ASN A 511 15.95 -25.93 -38.02
CA ASN A 511 14.97 -26.50 -37.11
C ASN A 511 14.95 -25.70 -35.80
N ARG A 512 13.74 -25.47 -35.29
CA ARG A 512 13.50 -24.89 -33.96
C ARG A 512 12.72 -25.89 -33.13
N THR A 513 13.31 -26.37 -32.05
CA THR A 513 12.68 -27.31 -31.12
C THR A 513 12.29 -26.59 -29.85
N ALA A 514 10.98 -26.46 -29.62
CA ALA A 514 10.42 -25.84 -28.43
C ALA A 514 10.15 -26.90 -27.35
N ILE A 515 10.49 -26.57 -26.10
CA ILE A 515 10.23 -27.38 -24.91
C ILE A 515 9.56 -26.48 -23.88
N LEU A 516 8.25 -26.67 -23.67
CA LEU A 516 7.47 -25.90 -22.70
C LEU A 516 7.74 -26.45 -21.29
N ALA A 517 8.39 -25.66 -20.45
CA ALA A 517 8.81 -26.10 -19.12
C ALA A 517 7.76 -25.74 -18.05
N TYR A 518 7.17 -24.54 -18.16
CA TYR A 518 6.15 -24.02 -17.25
C TYR A 518 5.13 -23.16 -18.00
N ALA A 519 3.86 -23.22 -17.63
CA ALA A 519 2.81 -22.36 -18.17
C ALA A 519 1.65 -22.20 -17.19
N ARG A 520 1.42 -20.96 -16.75
CA ARG A 520 0.28 -20.58 -15.91
C ARG A 520 -0.36 -19.29 -16.38
N GLU A 521 -1.67 -19.22 -16.15
CA GLU A 521 -2.44 -17.98 -16.19
C GLU A 521 -2.63 -17.53 -14.74
N ARG A 522 -2.59 -16.22 -14.46
CA ARG A 522 -2.75 -15.70 -13.08
C ARG A 522 -3.92 -14.72 -13.00
N ALA A 523 -4.70 -14.81 -11.92
CA ALA A 523 -5.79 -13.89 -11.61
C ALA A 523 -5.35 -12.84 -10.58
N VAL A 524 -4.47 -13.23 -9.67
CA VAL A 524 -3.87 -12.37 -8.65
C VAL A 524 -2.37 -12.65 -8.63
N LEU A 525 -1.56 -11.60 -8.57
CA LEU A 525 -0.12 -11.69 -8.52
C LEU A 525 0.43 -10.89 -7.34
N ASP A 526 1.10 -11.59 -6.43
CA ASP A 526 1.98 -10.96 -5.45
C ASP A 526 3.41 -10.94 -5.99
N ALA A 527 3.86 -9.78 -6.48
CA ALA A 527 5.20 -9.63 -7.04
C ALA A 527 6.32 -9.90 -6.03
N ALA A 528 6.06 -9.84 -4.72
CA ALA A 528 7.06 -10.18 -3.71
C ALA A 528 7.32 -11.69 -3.61
N CYS A 529 6.33 -12.49 -4.03
CA CYS A 529 6.41 -13.95 -4.06
C CYS A 529 6.63 -14.52 -5.46
N SER A 530 6.29 -13.76 -6.49
CA SER A 530 6.35 -14.23 -7.87
C SER A 530 7.77 -14.65 -8.25
N GLU A 531 7.92 -15.94 -8.52
CA GLU A 531 8.98 -16.40 -9.41
C GLU A 531 8.47 -16.18 -10.84
N GLY A 532 9.21 -15.49 -11.71
CA GLY A 532 8.85 -15.31 -13.13
C GLY A 532 8.14 -14.01 -13.46
N ALA A 533 7.16 -14.11 -14.37
CA ALA A 533 6.50 -12.93 -14.92
C ALA A 533 5.97 -11.98 -13.83
N ASN A 534 6.33 -10.70 -13.91
CA ASN A 534 5.90 -9.67 -12.96
C ASN A 534 4.57 -9.01 -13.36
N LEU A 535 3.83 -9.63 -14.29
CA LEU A 535 2.50 -9.21 -14.75
C LEU A 535 1.52 -10.37 -14.60
N PRO A 536 0.23 -10.09 -14.36
CA PRO A 536 -0.72 -11.12 -13.96
C PRO A 536 -1.20 -12.01 -15.11
N ASP A 537 -1.12 -11.58 -16.37
CA ASP A 537 -1.73 -12.31 -17.49
C ASP A 537 -1.28 -13.77 -17.57
N TYR A 538 0.02 -13.97 -17.84
CA TYR A 538 0.61 -15.28 -18.07
C TYR A 538 2.00 -15.37 -17.46
N ASP A 539 2.43 -16.59 -17.20
CA ASP A 539 3.78 -16.91 -16.77
C ASP A 539 4.22 -18.18 -17.49
N ILE A 540 5.09 -17.97 -18.49
CA ILE A 540 5.53 -19.01 -19.43
C ILE A 540 7.05 -19.14 -19.35
N ASP A 541 7.51 -20.37 -19.14
CA ASP A 541 8.91 -20.73 -19.30
C ASP A 541 9.09 -21.68 -20.49
N LEU A 542 9.99 -21.33 -21.39
CA LEU A 542 10.18 -22.02 -22.67
C LEU A 542 11.66 -22.14 -23.02
N ALA A 543 12.10 -23.33 -23.40
CA ALA A 543 13.40 -23.53 -24.03
C ALA A 543 13.24 -23.73 -25.55
N ILE A 544 14.10 -23.09 -26.33
CA ILE A 544 14.10 -23.19 -27.80
C ILE A 544 15.50 -23.55 -28.27
N ILE A 545 15.64 -24.74 -28.86
CA ILE A 545 16.87 -25.20 -29.51
C ILE A 545 16.80 -24.89 -31.00
N VAL A 546 17.81 -24.21 -31.53
CA VAL A 546 17.93 -23.83 -32.94
C VAL A 546 19.13 -24.55 -33.54
N GLU A 547 18.90 -25.36 -34.57
CA GLU A 547 19.94 -26.15 -35.24
C GLU A 547 19.70 -26.21 -36.76
N PRO A 548 20.73 -26.44 -37.60
CA PRO A 548 20.55 -26.56 -39.04
C PRO A 548 19.63 -27.73 -39.41
N MET A 549 18.83 -27.58 -40.47
CA MET A 549 18.12 -28.73 -41.03
C MET A 549 19.10 -29.77 -41.60
N PRO A 550 18.86 -31.08 -41.35
CA PRO A 550 19.76 -32.17 -41.73
C PRO A 550 19.85 -32.44 -43.24
#